data_AF-A0A1X1ZI44-F1
#
_entry.id   AF-A0A1X1ZI44-F1
#
_cell.length_a   1.000
_cell.length_b   1.000
_cell.length_c   1.000
_cell.angle_alpha   90.00
_cell.angle_beta   90.00
_cell.angle_gamma   90.00
#
_symmetry.space_group_name_H-M   'P 1'
#
loop_
_entity.id
_entity.type
_entity.pdbx_description
1 polymer ?
#
loop_
_entity_poly.entity_id
_entity_poly.type
_entity_poly.pdbx_seq_one_letter_code
_entity_poly.pdbx_strand_id
1 'polypeptide(L)'
;MTIENFSGAVEGAFATGNSAYGPGFDSREVIARYGEEDGGALIEKIQSLMQEAMRMDVDWTKYDLAGSQANVASRLRENHPELTPEATEWFGRYFSFQNR
;
A
#
# COMPACT_ATOMS: atom_id res chain seq x y z
N MET A 1 9.14 -4.45 -15.78
CA MET A 1 8.63 -4.69 -14.41
C MET A 1 7.45 -5.66 -14.50
N THR A 2 7.55 -6.84 -13.89
CA THR A 2 6.46 -7.82 -13.86
C THR A 2 5.50 -7.54 -12.70
N ILE A 3 4.27 -8.03 -12.80
CA ILE A 3 3.23 -7.97 -11.76
C ILE A 3 3.74 -8.48 -10.40
N GLU A 4 4.46 -9.61 -10.42
CA GLU A 4 5.02 -10.26 -9.23
C GLU A 4 6.09 -9.40 -8.53
N ASN A 5 6.90 -8.66 -9.29
CA ASN A 5 7.92 -7.78 -8.72
C ASN A 5 7.30 -6.58 -8.00
N PHE A 6 6.17 -6.05 -8.50
CA PHE A 6 5.53 -4.89 -7.89
C PHE A 6 4.80 -5.25 -6.60
N SER A 7 3.97 -6.29 -6.62
CA SER A 7 3.27 -6.75 -5.41
C SER A 7 4.25 -7.22 -4.33
N GLY A 8 5.32 -7.93 -4.72
CA GLY A 8 6.37 -8.33 -3.79
C GLY A 8 7.16 -7.15 -3.20
N ALA A 9 7.31 -6.03 -3.94
CA ALA A 9 7.91 -4.81 -3.41
C ALA A 9 7.01 -4.12 -2.37
N VAL A 10 5.69 -4.07 -2.62
CA VAL A 10 4.70 -3.56 -1.66
C VAL A 10 4.76 -4.36 -0.36
N GLU A 11 4.65 -5.68 -0.46
CA GLU A 11 4.65 -6.56 0.71
C GLU A 11 5.94 -6.44 1.52
N GLY A 12 7.10 -6.43 0.86
CA GLY A 12 8.39 -6.24 1.51
C GLY A 12 8.47 -4.91 2.26
N ALA A 13 8.13 -3.80 1.58
CA ALA A 13 8.26 -2.46 2.14
C ALA A 13 7.36 -2.22 3.36
N PHE A 14 6.12 -2.75 3.34
CA PHE A 14 5.19 -2.58 4.46
C PHE A 14 5.44 -3.59 5.60
N ALA A 15 5.97 -4.78 5.31
CA ALA A 15 6.32 -5.74 6.35
C ALA A 15 7.50 -5.27 7.21
N THR A 16 8.51 -4.63 6.60
CA THR A 16 9.72 -4.15 7.30
C THR A 16 9.58 -2.72 7.83
N GLY A 17 8.78 -1.87 7.17
CA GLY A 17 8.51 -0.52 7.65
C GLY A 17 7.54 -0.45 8.82
N ASN A 18 6.99 -1.58 9.26
CA ASN A 18 6.07 -1.65 10.39
C ASN A 18 6.75 -1.19 11.69
N SER A 19 6.39 0.00 12.16
CA SER A 19 6.88 0.57 13.41
C SER A 19 5.85 0.38 14.52
N ALA A 20 6.23 0.67 15.78
CA ALA A 20 5.29 0.70 16.90
C ALA A 20 4.10 1.68 16.70
N TYR A 21 4.17 2.55 15.68
CA TYR A 21 3.19 3.55 15.31
C TYR A 21 2.61 3.29 13.91
N GLY A 22 2.31 2.03 13.56
CA GLY A 22 1.57 1.67 12.34
C GLY A 22 2.42 1.13 11.18
N PRO A 23 1.76 0.65 10.09
CA PRO A 23 2.43 0.15 8.90
C PRO A 23 3.18 1.30 8.23
N GLY A 24 4.48 1.39 8.50
CA GLY A 24 5.37 2.29 7.79
C GLY A 24 5.81 1.63 6.48
N PHE A 25 6.17 2.49 5.54
CA PHE A 25 6.75 2.12 4.27
C PHE A 25 8.27 2.24 4.38
N ASP A 26 9.01 1.13 4.26
CA ASP A 26 10.47 1.15 4.24
C ASP A 26 11.01 1.19 2.81
N SER A 27 11.34 2.38 2.33
CA SER A 27 11.95 2.57 1.02
C SER A 27 13.34 1.95 0.91
N ARG A 28 14.07 1.77 2.03
CA ARG A 28 15.43 1.20 2.02
C ARG A 28 15.38 -0.29 1.71
N GLU A 29 14.36 -0.99 2.17
CA GLU A 29 14.14 -2.39 1.82
C GLU A 29 13.88 -2.57 0.32
N VAL A 30 13.12 -1.66 -0.29
CA VAL A 30 12.89 -1.68 -1.74
C VAL A 30 14.19 -1.48 -2.50
N ILE A 31 15.03 -0.51 -2.12
CA ILE A 31 16.35 -0.32 -2.74
C ILE A 31 17.25 -1.52 -2.51
N ALA A 32 17.28 -2.08 -1.29
CA ALA A 32 18.13 -3.22 -0.95
C ALA A 32 17.80 -4.46 -1.80
N ARG A 33 16.52 -4.65 -2.15
CA ARG A 33 16.05 -5.82 -2.90
C ARG A 33 16.10 -5.64 -4.41
N TYR A 34 15.83 -4.44 -4.93
CA TYR A 34 15.66 -4.20 -6.36
C TYR A 34 16.74 -3.29 -6.98
N GLY A 35 17.67 -2.76 -6.17
CA GLY A 35 18.69 -1.80 -6.62
C GLY A 35 18.13 -0.38 -6.76
N GLU A 36 19.01 0.59 -7.03
CA GLU A 36 18.63 2.01 -7.04
C GLU A 36 17.69 2.38 -8.19
N GLU A 37 17.92 1.87 -9.40
CA GLU A 37 17.13 2.22 -10.59
C GLU A 37 15.71 1.65 -10.52
N ASP A 38 15.59 0.32 -10.50
CA ASP A 38 14.28 -0.35 -10.41
C ASP A 38 13.60 -0.08 -9.06
N GLY A 39 14.35 -0.04 -7.96
CA GLY A 39 13.82 0.26 -6.64
C GLY A 39 13.28 1.69 -6.52
N GLY A 40 13.94 2.68 -7.14
CA GLY A 40 13.46 4.06 -7.21
C GLY A 40 12.09 4.15 -7.89
N ALA A 41 11.94 3.53 -9.06
CA ALA A 41 10.67 3.50 -9.78
C ALA A 41 9.56 2.78 -8.99
N LEU A 42 9.91 1.69 -8.29
CA LEU A 42 8.97 0.98 -7.40
C LEU A 42 8.53 1.86 -6.22
N ILE A 43 9.45 2.58 -5.59
CA ILE A 43 9.14 3.50 -4.48
C ILE A 43 8.17 4.59 -4.93
N GLU A 44 8.44 5.22 -6.07
CA GLU A 44 7.55 6.26 -6.62
C GLU A 44 6.14 5.71 -6.88
N LYS A 45 6.04 4.51 -7.45
CA LYS A 45 4.74 3.86 -7.70
C LYS A 45 4.01 3.52 -6.40
N ILE A 46 4.70 2.98 -5.39
CA ILE A 46 4.11 2.67 -4.08
C ILE A 46 3.61 3.96 -3.40
N GLN A 47 4.41 5.02 -3.40
CA GLN A 47 4.02 6.31 -2.83
C GLN A 47 2.82 6.93 -3.55
N SER A 48 2.75 6.81 -4.87
CA SER A 48 1.58 7.23 -5.64
C SER A 48 0.31 6.49 -5.21
N LEU A 49 0.39 5.18 -4.98
CA LEU A 49 -0.75 4.40 -4.47
C LEU A 49 -1.13 4.76 -3.03
N MET A 50 -0.15 5.06 -2.16
CA MET A 50 -0.44 5.59 -0.81
C MET A 50 -1.24 6.90 -0.89
N GLN A 51 -0.85 7.80 -1.80
CA GLN A 51 -1.57 9.06 -2.02
C GLN A 51 -2.95 8.84 -2.62
N GLU A 52 -3.10 7.88 -3.54
CA GLU A 52 -4.41 7.49 -4.08
C GLU A 52 -5.33 6.97 -2.97
N ALA A 53 -4.85 6.05 -2.14
CA ALA A 53 -5.58 5.50 -1.00
C ALA A 53 -6.08 6.61 -0.07
N MET A 54 -5.21 7.56 0.29
CA MET A 54 -5.55 8.69 1.17
C MET A 54 -6.55 9.68 0.57
N ARG A 55 -6.71 9.71 -0.75
CA ARG A 55 -7.68 10.55 -1.45
C ARG A 55 -9.01 9.84 -1.69
N MET A 56 -9.12 8.54 -1.37
CA MET A 56 -10.38 7.83 -1.54
C MET A 56 -11.41 8.35 -0.54
N ASP A 57 -12.52 8.83 -1.08
CA ASP A 57 -13.67 9.24 -0.28
C ASP A 57 -14.35 7.99 0.30
N VAL A 58 -14.32 7.89 1.63
CA VAL A 58 -14.95 6.80 2.39
C VAL A 58 -16.18 7.36 3.08
N ASP A 59 -17.32 6.70 2.86
CA ASP A 59 -18.54 7.00 3.59
C ASP A 59 -18.46 6.50 5.03
N TRP A 60 -18.04 7.38 5.94
CA TRP A 60 -17.94 7.11 7.37
C TRP A 60 -19.29 6.96 8.08
N THR A 61 -20.41 7.28 7.42
CA THR A 61 -21.74 6.97 7.96
C THR A 61 -22.11 5.51 7.74
N LYS A 62 -21.45 4.86 6.77
CA LYS A 62 -21.68 3.47 6.37
C LYS A 62 -20.61 2.52 6.89
N TYR A 63 -19.35 2.94 6.91
CA TYR A 63 -18.21 2.08 7.26
C TYR A 63 -17.59 2.49 8.59
N ASP A 64 -17.29 1.49 9.43
CA ASP A 64 -16.36 1.65 10.55
C ASP A 64 -14.91 1.56 10.05
N LEU A 65 -13.93 1.61 10.96
CA LEU A 65 -12.51 1.61 10.60
C LEU A 65 -12.09 0.32 9.86
N ALA A 66 -12.67 -0.83 10.21
CA ALA A 66 -12.39 -2.09 9.53
C ALA A 66 -13.04 -2.14 8.15
N GLY A 67 -14.26 -1.64 8.03
CA GLY A 67 -14.99 -1.49 6.78
C GLY A 67 -14.32 -0.51 5.82
N SER A 68 -13.75 0.59 6.33
CA SER A 68 -13.03 1.57 5.50
C SER A 68 -11.71 1.00 4.96
N GLN A 69 -10.96 0.27 5.78
CA GLN A 69 -9.79 -0.50 5.33
C GLN A 69 -10.16 -1.46 4.19
N ALA A 70 -11.22 -2.26 4.36
CA ALA A 70 -11.66 -3.21 3.34
C ALA A 70 -12.16 -2.51 2.07
N ASN A 71 -12.86 -1.37 2.20
CA ASN A 71 -13.34 -0.58 1.07
C ASN A 71 -12.18 -0.04 0.22
N VAL A 72 -11.17 0.56 0.87
CA VAL A 72 -9.99 1.11 0.19
C VAL A 72 -9.19 0.00 -0.50
N ALA A 73 -8.96 -1.12 0.17
CA ALA A 73 -8.27 -2.27 -0.44
C ALA A 73 -9.01 -2.80 -1.68
N SER A 74 -10.35 -2.94 -1.61
CA SER A 74 -11.16 -3.38 -2.75
C SER A 74 -11.07 -2.43 -3.94
N ARG A 75 -11.20 -1.11 -3.69
CA ARG A 75 -11.14 -0.08 -4.74
C ARG A 75 -9.76 -0.02 -5.39
N LEU A 76 -8.69 -0.13 -4.61
CA LEU A 76 -7.33 -0.20 -5.15
C LEU A 76 -7.14 -1.44 -6.03
N ARG A 77 -7.69 -2.60 -5.63
CA ARG A 77 -7.62 -3.82 -6.43
C ARG A 77 -8.39 -3.69 -7.75
N GLU A 78 -9.54 -3.02 -7.73
CA GLU A 78 -10.34 -2.74 -8.92
C GLU A 78 -9.60 -1.80 -9.88
N ASN A 79 -8.92 -0.78 -9.36
CA ASN A 79 -8.17 0.19 -10.15
C ASN A 79 -6.82 -0.34 -10.65
N HIS A 80 -6.18 -1.22 -9.87
CA HIS A 80 -4.83 -1.75 -10.10
C HIS A 80 -4.86 -3.28 -10.09
N PRO A 81 -5.39 -3.92 -11.15
CA PRO A 81 -5.49 -5.37 -11.23
C PRO A 81 -4.14 -6.08 -11.25
N GLU A 82 -3.03 -5.34 -11.43
CA GLU A 82 -1.66 -5.84 -11.24
C GLU A 82 -1.26 -6.06 -9.77
N LEU A 83 -2.08 -5.65 -8.80
CA LEU A 83 -1.80 -5.88 -7.38
C LEU A 83 -2.44 -7.16 -6.89
N THR A 84 -1.69 -7.92 -6.09
CA THR A 84 -2.25 -9.03 -5.33
C THR A 84 -3.24 -8.51 -4.26
N PRO A 85 -4.22 -9.33 -3.85
CA PRO A 85 -5.09 -9.00 -2.72
C PRO A 85 -4.30 -8.58 -1.47
N GLU A 86 -3.22 -9.30 -1.17
CA GLU A 86 -2.34 -9.05 -0.04
C GLU A 86 -1.64 -7.68 -0.13
N ALA A 87 -1.16 -7.31 -1.32
CA ALA A 87 -0.58 -5.99 -1.55
C ALA A 87 -1.60 -4.86 -1.35
N THR A 88 -2.85 -5.05 -1.82
CA THR A 88 -3.91 -4.03 -1.62
C THR A 88 -4.34 -3.90 -0.16
N GLU A 89 -4.27 -4.97 0.62
CA GLU A 89 -4.60 -4.95 2.05
C GLU A 89 -3.65 -4.04 2.84
N TRP A 90 -2.37 -4.01 2.48
CA TRP A 90 -1.39 -3.11 3.11
C TRP A 90 -1.77 -1.64 2.97
N PHE A 91 -2.27 -1.22 1.81
CA PHE A 91 -2.75 0.15 1.62
C PHE A 91 -4.03 0.43 2.42
N GLY A 92 -4.94 -0.54 2.52
CA GLY A 92 -6.11 -0.42 3.39
C GLY A 92 -5.72 -0.25 4.87
N ARG A 93 -4.74 -1.01 5.35
CA ARG A 93 -4.18 -0.89 6.71
C ARG A 93 -3.48 0.45 6.92
N TYR A 94 -2.76 0.93 5.91
CA TYR A 94 -2.15 2.25 5.92
C TYR A 94 -3.22 3.35 6.05
N PHE A 95 -4.26 3.31 5.22
CA PHE A 95 -5.36 4.27 5.27
C PHE A 95 -6.04 4.30 6.64
N SER A 96 -6.42 3.13 7.18
CA SER A 96 -7.09 3.07 8.48
C SER A 96 -6.19 3.57 9.62
N PHE A 97 -4.89 3.27 9.55
CA PHE A 97 -3.94 3.80 10.52
C PHE A 97 -3.86 5.34 10.51
N GLN A 98 -3.82 5.97 9.33
CA GLN A 98 -3.74 7.43 9.21
C GLN A 98 -5.04 8.15 9.63
N ASN A 99 -6.18 7.45 9.64
CA ASN A 99 -7.50 8.00 9.95
C ASN A 99 -8.05 7.55 11.31
N ARG A 100 -7.20 6.97 12.17
CA ARG A 100 -7.56 6.53 13.53
C ARG A 100 -7.61 7.69 14.53
#